data_AF-A0AA35QUP1-F1
#
_entry.id   AF-A0AA35QUP1-F1
#
_cell.length_a   1.000
_cell.length_b   1.000
_cell.length_c   1.000
_cell.angle_alpha   90.00
_cell.angle_beta   90.00
_cell.angle_gamma   90.00
#
_symmetry.space_group_name_H-M   'P 1'
#
loop_
_entity.id
_entity.type
_entity.pdbx_description
1 polymer ?
#
loop_
_entity_poly.entity_id
_entity_poly.type
_entity_poly.pdbx_seq_one_letter_code
_entity_poly.pdbx_strand_id
1 'polypeptide(L)'
;MYDIETPIRAYFGQVLTAKFNDLGVAYDTIEFLLGNAEMLMNATNIFSKYVPNLLKILAWSPMTFVAEFLQLLPACISPTTASEVLHSLFDLPCLSATLQAQYLVEAVPNITDLNLLPQYNRCLASFQDAAHKLMFGHFLRSETGRGDTIDRLGNLHLLLSDFSHHQRVLAAAQIAPQLVRMFFKVVLHGGDVELVSQLVPVLIERTALLFDIPSFMTEMRRVIAQQLLAIFSLFPQLVVDYCRDIIEYLRTLRNLTQAGEHCYVHLVCMLHKLRCIHLLCGVVPNCI
;
A
#
# COMPACT_ATOMS: atom_id res chain seq x y z
N MET A 1 -36.04 4.96 13.70
CA MET A 1 -34.58 4.78 13.65
C MET A 1 -34.17 5.09 12.22
N TYR A 2 -33.44 6.19 12.00
CA TYR A 2 -33.03 6.59 10.64
C TYR A 2 -31.94 5.63 10.18
N ASP A 3 -32.07 5.04 8.98
CA ASP A 3 -31.02 4.18 8.40
C ASP A 3 -29.89 5.07 7.87
N ILE A 4 -28.79 5.15 8.64
CA ILE A 4 -27.60 5.93 8.29
C ILE A 4 -26.72 5.18 7.28
N GLU A 5 -26.87 3.85 7.17
CA GLU A 5 -26.03 3.01 6.30
C GLU A 5 -26.34 3.25 4.81
N THR A 6 -27.62 3.44 4.47
CA THR A 6 -28.03 3.69 3.08
C THR A 6 -27.40 4.97 2.50
N PRO A 7 -27.49 6.15 3.15
CA PRO A 7 -26.78 7.35 2.72
C PRO A 7 -25.26 7.19 2.65
N ILE A 8 -24.63 6.53 3.64
CA ILE A 8 -23.18 6.27 3.65
C ILE A 8 -22.77 5.45 2.43
N ARG A 9 -23.48 4.34 2.16
CA ARG A 9 -23.20 3.48 1.01
C ARG A 9 -23.42 4.21 -0.31
N ALA A 10 -24.47 5.02 -0.42
CA ALA A 10 -24.73 5.82 -1.61
C ALA A 10 -23.57 6.81 -1.86
N TYR A 11 -23.14 7.53 -0.83
CA TYR A 11 -22.07 8.52 -0.97
C TYR A 11 -20.70 7.87 -1.14
N PHE A 12 -20.20 7.15 -0.13
CA PHE A 12 -18.85 6.59 -0.12
C PHE A 12 -18.67 5.40 -1.06
N GLY A 13 -19.74 4.69 -1.42
CA GLY A 13 -19.67 3.55 -2.33
C GLY A 13 -19.91 3.91 -3.80
N GLN A 14 -20.72 4.92 -4.10
CA GLN A 14 -21.13 5.25 -5.48
C GLN A 14 -20.68 6.65 -5.90
N VAL A 15 -21.10 7.70 -5.17
CA VAL A 15 -20.77 9.10 -5.52
C VAL A 15 -19.27 9.30 -5.52
N LEU A 16 -18.59 8.91 -4.44
CA LEU A 16 -17.14 9.08 -4.33
C LEU A 16 -16.39 8.24 -5.38
N THR A 17 -16.88 7.05 -5.71
CA THR A 17 -16.30 6.20 -6.77
C THR A 17 -16.32 6.89 -8.12
N ALA A 18 -17.38 7.66 -8.41
CA ALA A 18 -17.53 8.37 -9.67
C ALA A 18 -16.92 9.78 -9.67
N LYS A 19 -16.66 10.37 -8.50
CA LYS A 19 -16.30 11.79 -8.33
C LYS A 19 -15.05 12.04 -7.50
N PHE A 20 -14.22 11.02 -7.22
CA PHE A 20 -12.96 11.18 -6.50
C PHE A 20 -11.99 12.18 -7.17
N ASN A 21 -12.14 12.42 -8.47
CA ASN A 21 -11.32 13.33 -9.27
C ASN A 21 -11.85 14.78 -9.30
N ASP A 22 -13.07 15.01 -8.82
CA ASP A 22 -13.63 16.34 -8.64
C ASP A 22 -13.05 16.94 -7.36
N LEU A 23 -12.33 18.05 -7.49
CA LEU A 23 -11.65 18.67 -6.34
C LEU A 23 -12.62 19.16 -5.28
N GLY A 24 -13.80 19.67 -5.65
CA GLY A 24 -14.80 20.13 -4.68
C GLY A 24 -15.32 18.97 -3.84
N VAL A 25 -15.73 17.87 -4.51
CA VAL A 25 -16.17 16.65 -3.82
C VAL A 25 -15.06 16.08 -2.93
N ALA A 26 -13.81 16.06 -3.42
CA ALA A 26 -12.67 15.61 -2.65
C ALA A 26 -12.43 16.45 -1.38
N TYR A 27 -12.42 17.79 -1.50
CA TYR A 27 -12.27 18.68 -0.34
C TYR A 27 -13.39 18.49 0.67
N ASP A 28 -14.65 18.56 0.23
CA ASP A 28 -15.81 18.40 1.10
C ASP A 28 -15.81 17.04 1.81
N THR A 29 -15.40 15.97 1.10
CA THR A 29 -15.26 14.62 1.69
C THR A 29 -14.21 14.62 2.80
N ILE A 30 -13.03 15.18 2.53
CA ILE A 30 -11.91 15.15 3.48
C ILE A 30 -12.19 16.05 4.69
N GLU A 31 -12.76 17.24 4.48
CA GLU A 31 -13.18 18.14 5.54
C GLU A 31 -14.25 17.48 6.42
N PHE A 32 -15.26 16.84 5.81
CA PHE A 32 -16.29 16.11 6.55
C PHE A 32 -15.69 14.99 7.40
N LEU A 33 -14.78 14.18 6.84
CA LEU A 33 -14.15 13.07 7.56
C LEU A 33 -13.29 13.57 8.73
N LEU A 34 -12.48 14.60 8.53
CA LEU A 34 -11.63 15.17 9.56
C LEU A 34 -12.45 15.84 10.66
N GLY A 35 -13.45 16.64 10.29
CA GLY A 35 -14.30 17.36 11.23
C GLY A 35 -15.18 16.46 12.10
N ASN A 36 -15.45 15.22 11.65
CA ASN A 36 -16.35 14.29 12.34
C ASN A 36 -15.71 12.95 12.70
N ALA A 37 -14.37 12.83 12.65
CA ALA A 37 -13.66 11.56 12.74
C ALA A 37 -14.07 10.71 13.95
N GLU A 38 -14.09 11.30 15.15
CA GLU A 38 -14.45 10.60 16.40
C GLU A 38 -15.87 10.02 16.36
N MET A 39 -16.84 10.83 15.94
CA MET A 39 -18.23 10.42 15.82
C MET A 39 -18.41 9.32 14.77
N LEU A 40 -17.74 9.47 13.61
CA LEU A 40 -17.82 8.51 12.51
C LEU A 40 -17.15 7.17 12.86
N MET A 41 -16.04 7.16 13.60
CA MET A 41 -15.41 5.93 14.08
C MET A 41 -16.30 5.16 15.05
N ASN A 42 -17.07 5.88 15.89
CA ASN A 42 -17.95 5.26 16.87
C ASN A 42 -19.28 4.79 16.26
N ALA A 43 -19.81 5.52 15.29
CA ALA A 43 -21.14 5.28 14.74
C ALA A 43 -21.15 4.49 13.42
N THR A 44 -20.01 4.36 12.74
CA THR A 44 -19.94 3.83 11.38
C THR A 44 -18.68 2.97 11.16
N ASN A 45 -18.62 2.30 10.02
CA ASN A 45 -17.43 1.59 9.54
C ASN A 45 -16.79 2.27 8.31
N ILE A 46 -16.99 3.59 8.12
CA ILE A 46 -16.51 4.29 6.92
C ILE A 46 -15.00 4.09 6.73
N PHE A 47 -14.23 4.30 7.80
CA PHE A 47 -12.78 4.23 7.75
C PHE A 47 -12.23 2.82 7.59
N SER A 48 -12.96 1.77 7.94
CA SER A 48 -12.50 0.38 7.71
C SER A 48 -13.03 -0.19 6.41
N LYS A 49 -14.21 0.25 5.96
CA LYS A 49 -14.91 -0.25 4.78
C LYS A 49 -14.50 0.46 3.50
N TYR A 50 -14.40 1.78 3.49
CA TYR A 50 -14.24 2.58 2.26
C TYR A 50 -12.81 3.06 1.99
N VAL A 51 -11.80 2.55 2.72
CA VAL A 51 -10.38 2.93 2.52
C VAL A 51 -9.95 2.93 1.06
N PRO A 52 -10.23 1.89 0.24
CA PRO A 52 -9.77 1.86 -1.14
C PRO A 52 -10.31 3.05 -1.93
N ASN A 53 -11.55 3.46 -1.68
CA ASN A 53 -12.16 4.59 -2.35
C ASN A 53 -11.65 5.94 -1.83
N LEU A 54 -11.39 6.06 -0.53
CA LEU A 54 -10.74 7.24 0.04
C LEU A 54 -9.34 7.42 -0.58
N LEU A 55 -8.56 6.35 -0.67
CA LEU A 55 -7.23 6.39 -1.30
C LEU A 55 -7.27 6.80 -2.77
N LYS A 56 -8.40 6.71 -3.49
CA LYS A 56 -8.51 7.28 -4.84
C LYS A 56 -8.40 8.80 -4.86
N ILE A 57 -8.92 9.49 -3.84
CA ILE A 57 -8.76 10.95 -3.70
C ILE A 57 -7.27 11.28 -3.62
N LEU A 58 -6.56 10.57 -2.73
CA LEU A 58 -5.13 10.76 -2.52
C LEU A 58 -4.32 10.38 -3.76
N ALA A 59 -4.59 9.23 -4.37
CA ALA A 59 -3.88 8.78 -5.56
C ALA A 59 -4.15 9.68 -6.77
N TRP A 60 -5.31 10.34 -6.84
CA TRP A 60 -5.64 11.29 -7.89
C TRP A 60 -4.93 12.64 -7.71
N SER A 61 -4.87 13.14 -6.47
CA SER A 61 -4.21 14.43 -6.13
C SER A 61 -3.25 14.29 -4.94
N PRO A 62 -2.10 13.60 -5.10
CA PRO A 62 -1.24 13.21 -3.98
C PRO A 62 -0.71 14.39 -3.17
N MET A 63 -0.20 15.42 -3.85
CA MET A 63 0.41 16.57 -3.19
C MET A 63 -0.61 17.48 -2.49
N THR A 64 -1.89 17.39 -2.88
CA THR A 64 -2.96 18.20 -2.30
C THR A 64 -3.41 17.66 -0.95
N PHE A 65 -3.58 16.34 -0.84
CA PHE A 65 -4.27 15.72 0.31
C PHE A 65 -3.36 14.93 1.25
N VAL A 66 -2.03 14.92 1.03
CA VAL A 66 -1.12 14.09 1.84
C VAL A 66 -1.18 14.44 3.33
N ALA A 67 -1.32 15.71 3.70
CA ALA A 67 -1.34 16.14 5.11
C ALA A 67 -2.61 15.65 5.84
N GLU A 68 -3.73 15.69 5.15
CA GLU A 68 -5.04 15.25 5.62
C GLU A 68 -5.09 13.73 5.72
N PHE A 69 -4.55 13.01 4.72
CA PHE A 69 -4.48 11.56 4.79
C PHE A 69 -3.54 11.06 5.89
N LEU A 70 -2.46 11.79 6.21
CA LEU A 70 -1.63 11.46 7.37
C LEU A 70 -2.41 11.57 8.70
N GLN A 71 -3.41 12.46 8.77
CA GLN A 71 -4.29 12.61 9.94
C GLN A 71 -5.43 11.58 9.96
N LEU A 72 -5.97 11.21 8.80
CA LEU A 72 -7.04 10.21 8.68
C LEU A 72 -6.54 8.77 8.82
N LEU A 73 -5.30 8.49 8.43
CA LEU A 73 -4.75 7.13 8.37
C LEU A 73 -4.90 6.32 9.67
N PRO A 74 -4.70 6.88 10.89
CA PRO A 74 -4.93 6.15 12.13
C PRO A 74 -6.35 5.58 12.25
N ALA A 75 -7.39 6.30 11.78
CA ALA A 75 -8.77 5.84 11.82
C ALA A 75 -9.03 4.66 10.87
N CYS A 76 -8.22 4.53 9.81
CA CYS A 76 -8.35 3.49 8.80
C CYS A 76 -7.68 2.17 9.20
N ILE A 77 -6.92 2.13 10.29
CA ILE A 77 -6.12 0.97 10.69
C ILE A 77 -6.86 0.20 11.80
N SER A 78 -7.23 -1.04 11.51
CA SER A 78 -7.73 -2.00 12.49
C SER A 78 -7.00 -3.34 12.33
N PRO A 79 -7.03 -4.26 13.32
CA PRO A 79 -6.43 -5.58 13.17
C PRO A 79 -6.92 -6.35 11.93
N THR A 80 -8.18 -6.14 11.54
CA THR A 80 -8.81 -6.78 10.38
C THR A 80 -8.49 -6.12 9.03
N THR A 81 -8.03 -4.87 9.03
CA THR A 81 -7.80 -4.10 7.78
C THR A 81 -6.34 -3.72 7.56
N ALA A 82 -5.49 -3.81 8.58
CA ALA A 82 -4.12 -3.30 8.55
C ALA A 82 -3.30 -3.85 7.38
N SER A 83 -3.39 -5.16 7.10
CA SER A 83 -2.68 -5.77 5.98
C SER A 83 -3.16 -5.21 4.63
N GLU A 84 -4.47 -5.09 4.43
CA GLU A 84 -5.04 -4.53 3.20
C GLU A 84 -4.68 -3.05 3.02
N VAL A 85 -4.70 -2.27 4.10
CA VAL A 85 -4.26 -0.88 4.12
C VAL A 85 -2.78 -0.80 3.75
N LEU A 86 -1.93 -1.61 4.36
CA LEU A 86 -0.50 -1.63 4.10
C LEU A 86 -0.19 -1.94 2.63
N HIS A 87 -0.82 -2.96 2.05
CA HIS A 87 -0.69 -3.25 0.61
C HIS A 87 -1.15 -2.07 -0.24
N SER A 88 -2.27 -1.43 0.10
CA SER A 88 -2.78 -0.27 -0.64
C SER A 88 -1.84 0.94 -0.58
N LEU A 89 -1.10 1.12 0.52
CA LEU A 89 -0.08 2.16 0.63
C LEU A 89 1.17 1.83 -0.21
N PHE A 90 1.61 0.57 -0.22
CA PHE A 90 2.69 0.13 -1.11
C PHE A 90 2.33 0.31 -2.59
N ASP A 91 1.07 0.06 -2.93
CA ASP A 91 0.58 0.09 -4.31
C ASP A 91 -0.06 1.43 -4.70
N LEU A 92 0.15 2.50 -3.91
CA LEU A 92 -0.39 3.83 -4.21
C LEU A 92 0.01 4.36 -5.61
N PRO A 93 1.25 4.15 -6.10
CA PRO A 93 1.62 4.49 -7.49
C PRO A 93 0.81 3.69 -8.51
N CYS A 94 0.58 2.39 -8.24
CA CYS A 94 -0.21 1.52 -9.11
C CYS A 94 -1.68 1.95 -9.15
N LEU A 95 -2.24 2.38 -8.01
CA LEU A 95 -3.57 2.97 -7.95
C LEU A 95 -3.63 4.25 -8.80
N SER A 96 -2.66 5.15 -8.65
CA SER A 96 -2.60 6.38 -9.46
C SER A 96 -2.50 6.10 -10.96
N ALA A 97 -1.71 5.10 -11.37
CA ALA A 97 -1.59 4.70 -12.77
C ALA A 97 -2.89 4.10 -13.30
N THR A 98 -3.54 3.26 -12.50
CA THR A 98 -4.83 2.64 -12.83
C THR A 98 -5.94 3.68 -13.00
N LEU A 99 -6.02 4.67 -12.11
CA LEU A 99 -6.99 5.76 -12.22
C LEU A 99 -6.72 6.62 -13.47
N GLN A 100 -5.45 6.86 -13.83
CA GLN A 100 -5.11 7.58 -15.05
C GLN A 100 -5.52 6.80 -16.31
N ALA A 101 -5.29 5.48 -16.34
CA ALA A 101 -5.77 4.63 -17.42
C ALA A 101 -7.30 4.66 -17.55
N GLN A 102 -8.02 4.50 -16.43
CA GLN A 102 -9.48 4.60 -16.38
C GLN A 102 -9.97 5.92 -16.97
N TYR A 103 -9.42 7.05 -16.49
CA TYR A 103 -9.82 8.38 -16.93
C TYR A 103 -9.62 8.58 -18.44
N LEU A 104 -8.48 8.13 -18.98
CA LEU A 104 -8.21 8.28 -20.41
C LEU A 104 -9.18 7.47 -21.27
N VAL A 105 -9.49 6.23 -20.87
CA VAL A 105 -10.46 5.37 -21.58
C VAL A 105 -11.88 5.96 -21.52
N GLU A 106 -12.27 6.53 -20.39
CA GLU A 106 -13.59 7.14 -20.21
C GLU A 106 -13.72 8.50 -20.94
N ALA A 107 -12.66 9.31 -20.95
CA ALA A 107 -12.67 10.64 -21.56
C ALA A 107 -12.55 10.60 -23.08
N VAL A 108 -11.88 9.59 -23.64
CA VAL A 108 -11.60 9.49 -25.08
C VAL A 108 -12.05 8.11 -25.60
N PRO A 109 -13.26 8.02 -26.19
CA PRO A 109 -13.70 6.79 -26.84
C PRO A 109 -12.72 6.35 -27.92
N ASN A 110 -12.45 5.04 -28.02
CA ASN A 110 -11.56 4.42 -29.01
C ASN A 110 -10.10 4.97 -29.00
N ILE A 111 -9.62 5.45 -27.85
CA ILE A 111 -8.26 6.00 -27.69
C ILE A 111 -7.14 5.07 -28.19
N THR A 112 -7.33 3.76 -28.02
CA THR A 112 -6.41 2.70 -28.43
C THR A 112 -6.45 2.48 -29.94
N ASP A 113 -7.63 2.35 -30.54
CA ASP A 113 -7.81 2.17 -31.99
C ASP A 113 -7.28 3.36 -32.80
N LEU A 114 -7.46 4.57 -32.26
CA LEU A 114 -6.97 5.81 -32.88
C LEU A 114 -5.48 6.05 -32.63
N ASN A 115 -4.84 5.25 -31.76
CA ASN A 115 -3.43 5.37 -31.38
C ASN A 115 -3.01 6.79 -30.99
N LEU A 116 -3.88 7.52 -30.26
CA LEU A 116 -3.66 8.93 -29.92
C LEU A 116 -2.56 9.13 -28.86
N LEU A 117 -2.36 8.12 -27.99
CA LEU A 117 -1.36 8.11 -26.93
C LEU A 117 -0.53 6.82 -27.00
N PRO A 118 0.34 6.67 -28.01
CA PRO A 118 1.10 5.44 -28.24
C PRO A 118 1.97 5.05 -27.04
N GLN A 119 2.43 6.02 -26.25
CA GLN A 119 3.24 5.79 -25.05
C GLN A 119 2.49 5.09 -23.91
N TYR A 120 1.15 5.06 -23.94
CA TYR A 120 0.30 4.40 -22.94
C TYR A 120 -0.46 3.20 -23.49
N ASN A 121 -0.18 2.81 -24.73
CA ASN A 121 -1.04 1.89 -25.47
C ASN A 121 -1.11 0.51 -24.83
N ARG A 122 -0.02 0.00 -24.23
CA ARG A 122 -0.03 -1.32 -23.58
C ARG A 122 -1.00 -1.30 -22.40
N CYS A 123 -0.86 -0.31 -21.51
CA CYS A 123 -1.74 -0.20 -20.36
C CYS A 123 -3.19 0.01 -20.78
N LEU A 124 -3.46 0.89 -21.75
CA LEU A 124 -4.82 1.22 -22.18
C LEU A 124 -5.50 0.03 -22.87
N ALA A 125 -4.80 -0.69 -23.74
CA ALA A 125 -5.34 -1.89 -24.38
C ALA A 125 -5.63 -2.99 -23.35
N SER A 126 -4.70 -3.23 -22.41
CA SER A 126 -4.93 -4.22 -21.35
C SER A 126 -6.04 -3.81 -20.38
N PHE A 127 -6.26 -2.52 -20.14
CA PHE A 127 -7.37 -2.04 -19.30
C PHE A 127 -8.74 -2.39 -19.89
N GLN A 128 -8.87 -2.36 -21.22
CA GLN A 128 -10.10 -2.71 -21.93
C GLN A 128 -10.29 -4.23 -22.11
N ASP A 129 -9.23 -5.02 -21.92
CA ASP A 129 -9.24 -6.47 -22.07
C ASP A 129 -9.91 -7.18 -20.88
N ALA A 130 -10.88 -8.05 -21.20
CA ALA A 130 -11.59 -8.86 -20.22
C ALA A 130 -10.66 -9.74 -19.38
N ALA A 131 -9.51 -10.19 -19.92
CA ALA A 131 -8.55 -11.03 -19.21
C ALA A 131 -7.89 -10.32 -18.00
N HIS A 132 -7.82 -8.98 -18.02
CA HIS A 132 -7.17 -8.19 -16.98
C HIS A 132 -8.17 -7.46 -16.06
N LYS A 133 -9.47 -7.57 -16.33
CA LYS A 133 -10.53 -6.85 -15.62
C LYS A 133 -10.51 -7.05 -14.11
N LEU A 134 -10.20 -8.27 -13.63
CA LEU A 134 -10.11 -8.55 -12.19
C LEU A 134 -8.92 -7.84 -11.54
N MET A 135 -7.78 -7.74 -12.24
CA MET A 135 -6.56 -7.11 -11.72
C MET A 135 -6.77 -5.60 -11.54
N PHE A 136 -7.31 -4.91 -12.55
CA PHE A 136 -7.66 -3.50 -12.43
C PHE A 136 -8.83 -3.29 -11.46
N GLY A 137 -9.82 -4.20 -11.48
CA GLY A 137 -10.97 -4.18 -10.58
C GLY A 137 -10.58 -4.25 -9.10
N HIS A 138 -9.50 -4.96 -8.76
CA HIS A 138 -8.94 -4.93 -7.42
C HIS A 138 -8.60 -3.49 -7.01
N PHE A 139 -7.82 -2.75 -7.79
CA PHE A 139 -7.48 -1.35 -7.49
C PHE A 139 -8.67 -0.39 -7.52
N LEU A 140 -9.63 -0.63 -8.39
CA LEU A 140 -10.80 0.23 -8.58
C LEU A 140 -11.95 -0.07 -7.61
N ARG A 141 -11.79 -1.05 -6.71
CA ARG A 141 -12.83 -1.39 -5.71
C ARG A 141 -13.20 -0.19 -4.85
N SER A 142 -14.45 -0.17 -4.41
CA SER A 142 -14.96 0.85 -3.48
C SER A 142 -14.85 0.44 -2.02
N GLU A 143 -14.77 -0.86 -1.74
CA GLU A 143 -14.85 -1.42 -0.38
C GLU A 143 -13.71 -2.41 -0.10
N THR A 144 -13.31 -2.50 1.16
CA THR A 144 -12.39 -3.53 1.71
C THR A 144 -13.06 -4.90 1.79
N GLY A 145 -12.26 -5.93 2.09
CA GLY A 145 -12.79 -7.28 2.38
C GLY A 145 -13.24 -8.08 1.16
N ARG A 146 -12.97 -7.61 -0.06
CA ARG A 146 -13.07 -8.42 -1.30
C ARG A 146 -11.75 -9.14 -1.61
N GLY A 147 -11.00 -9.45 -0.56
CA GLY A 147 -9.60 -9.85 -0.61
C GLY A 147 -9.39 -11.13 -1.40
N ASP A 148 -8.63 -10.98 -2.48
CA ASP A 148 -7.46 -11.82 -2.70
C ASP A 148 -6.29 -10.87 -2.99
N THR A 149 -5.11 -11.22 -2.46
CA THR A 149 -3.85 -10.61 -2.89
C THR A 149 -3.74 -10.81 -4.40
N ILE A 150 -3.26 -9.82 -5.15
CA ILE A 150 -3.10 -10.01 -6.59
C ILE A 150 -1.98 -11.04 -6.80
N ASP A 151 -2.34 -12.31 -7.04
CA ASP A 151 -1.42 -13.42 -7.36
C ASP A 151 -0.46 -13.09 -8.52
N ARG A 152 -0.79 -12.05 -9.30
CA ARG A 152 -0.10 -11.60 -10.50
C ARG A 152 0.33 -10.14 -10.43
N LEU A 153 0.63 -9.61 -9.24
CA LEU A 153 1.00 -8.21 -9.07
C LEU A 153 2.17 -7.79 -9.96
N GLY A 154 3.18 -8.65 -10.11
CA GLY A 154 4.30 -8.41 -11.04
C GLY A 154 3.86 -8.23 -12.49
N ASN A 155 2.87 -9.00 -12.95
CA ASN A 155 2.29 -8.82 -14.29
C ASN A 155 1.57 -7.48 -14.39
N LEU A 156 0.83 -7.08 -13.35
CA LEU A 156 0.18 -5.77 -13.35
C LEU A 156 1.21 -4.63 -13.43
N HIS A 157 2.35 -4.72 -12.74
CA HIS A 157 3.42 -3.73 -12.85
C HIS A 157 3.91 -3.59 -14.29
N LEU A 158 4.05 -4.70 -15.03
CA LEU A 158 4.42 -4.67 -16.45
C LEU A 158 3.37 -3.95 -17.31
N LEU A 159 2.09 -4.14 -17.01
CA LEU A 159 0.99 -3.45 -17.71
C LEU A 159 0.99 -1.95 -17.39
N LEU A 160 1.17 -1.58 -16.13
CA LEU A 160 1.15 -0.19 -15.66
C LEU A 160 2.45 0.59 -15.97
N SER A 161 3.52 -0.09 -16.39
CA SER A 161 4.85 0.50 -16.59
C SER A 161 4.87 1.69 -17.54
N ASP A 162 3.96 1.74 -18.51
CA ASP A 162 3.77 2.89 -19.42
C ASP A 162 3.53 4.22 -18.66
N PHE A 163 2.91 4.16 -17.48
CA PHE A 163 2.62 5.32 -16.64
C PHE A 163 3.68 5.63 -15.58
N SER A 164 4.80 4.88 -15.52
CA SER A 164 5.87 5.06 -14.52
C SER A 164 6.46 6.48 -14.49
N HIS A 165 6.45 7.19 -15.62
CA HIS A 165 6.93 8.57 -15.73
C HIS A 165 5.81 9.63 -15.67
N HIS A 166 4.56 9.23 -15.48
CA HIS A 166 3.44 10.17 -15.40
C HIS A 166 3.52 10.98 -14.10
N GLN A 167 3.36 12.31 -14.17
CA GLN A 167 3.60 13.22 -13.04
C GLN A 167 2.80 12.85 -11.79
N ARG A 168 1.53 12.46 -11.95
CA ARG A 168 0.69 12.03 -10.83
C ARG A 168 1.20 10.74 -10.18
N VAL A 169 1.67 9.79 -10.99
CA VAL A 169 2.19 8.51 -10.49
C VAL A 169 3.49 8.75 -9.72
N LEU A 170 4.36 9.62 -10.23
CA LEU A 170 5.57 10.05 -9.54
C LEU A 170 5.25 10.74 -8.20
N ALA A 171 4.24 11.62 -8.17
CA ALA A 171 3.80 12.27 -6.94
C ALA A 171 3.23 11.26 -5.91
N ALA A 172 2.42 10.30 -6.36
CA ALA A 172 1.91 9.22 -5.51
C ALA A 172 3.07 8.38 -4.93
N ALA A 173 4.06 8.07 -5.75
CA ALA A 173 5.26 7.36 -5.35
C ALA A 173 6.13 8.16 -4.36
N GLN A 174 6.17 9.48 -4.50
CA GLN A 174 6.90 10.34 -3.58
C GLN A 174 6.29 10.35 -2.16
N ILE A 175 4.96 10.33 -2.04
CA ILE A 175 4.28 10.44 -0.73
C ILE A 175 4.07 9.09 -0.03
N ALA A 176 3.99 7.98 -0.78
CA ALA A 176 3.75 6.65 -0.24
C ALA A 176 4.68 6.26 0.93
N PRO A 177 6.02 6.50 0.87
CA PRO A 177 6.91 6.20 2.00
C PRO A 177 6.53 6.92 3.30
N GLN A 178 6.00 8.14 3.23
CA GLN A 178 5.59 8.89 4.41
C GLN A 178 4.31 8.31 5.03
N LEU A 179 3.37 7.83 4.21
CA LEU A 179 2.17 7.15 4.68
C LEU A 179 2.53 5.81 5.34
N VAL A 180 3.44 5.03 4.76
CA VAL A 180 3.91 3.78 5.38
C VAL A 180 4.59 4.04 6.72
N ARG A 181 5.41 5.11 6.83
CA ARG A 181 5.97 5.52 8.13
C ARG A 181 4.89 5.84 9.16
N MET A 182 3.85 6.59 8.78
CA MET A 182 2.74 6.91 9.67
C MET A 182 1.96 5.65 10.07
N PHE A 183 1.70 4.75 9.13
CA PHE A 183 1.04 3.47 9.38
C PHE A 183 1.77 2.68 10.49
N PHE A 184 3.09 2.49 10.35
CA PHE A 184 3.85 1.75 11.37
C PHE A 184 4.00 2.53 12.68
N LYS A 185 4.01 3.87 12.65
CA LYS A 185 3.92 4.67 13.88
C LYS A 185 2.65 4.34 14.66
N VAL A 186 1.51 4.20 13.99
CA VAL A 186 0.22 3.84 14.61
C VAL A 186 0.25 2.40 15.12
N VAL A 187 0.61 1.44 14.27
CA VAL A 187 0.59 0.01 14.60
C VAL A 187 1.55 -0.32 15.75
N LEU A 188 2.77 0.24 15.73
CA LEU A 188 3.77 -0.04 16.76
C LEU A 188 3.47 0.69 18.09
N HIS A 189 2.70 1.78 18.07
CA HIS A 189 2.29 2.46 19.30
C HIS A 189 1.37 1.59 20.17
N GLY A 190 0.50 0.78 19.55
CA GLY A 190 -0.41 -0.12 20.25
C GLY A 190 0.26 -1.37 20.83
N GLY A 191 1.44 -1.74 20.33
CA GLY A 191 2.22 -2.86 20.87
C GLY A 191 1.59 -4.25 20.64
N ASP A 192 0.61 -4.38 19.74
CA ASP A 192 -0.06 -5.64 19.44
C ASP A 192 0.85 -6.55 18.59
N VAL A 193 1.44 -7.56 19.24
CA VAL A 193 2.35 -8.51 18.60
C VAL A 193 1.66 -9.37 17.55
N GLU A 194 0.38 -9.72 17.71
CA GLU A 194 -0.33 -10.57 16.76
C GLU A 194 -0.54 -9.83 15.45
N LEU A 195 -1.00 -8.58 15.55
CA LEU A 195 -1.12 -7.69 14.40
C LEU A 195 0.23 -7.44 13.72
N VAL A 196 1.27 -7.11 14.50
CA VAL A 196 2.60 -6.82 13.95
C VAL A 196 3.20 -8.04 13.28
N SER A 197 3.03 -9.23 13.86
CA SER A 197 3.49 -10.51 13.30
C SER A 197 2.93 -10.71 11.88
N GLN A 198 1.63 -10.47 11.69
CA GLN A 198 0.97 -10.59 10.37
C GLN A 198 1.53 -9.65 9.30
N LEU A 199 2.16 -8.54 9.69
CA LEU A 199 2.72 -7.54 8.75
C LEU A 199 4.17 -7.84 8.33
N VAL A 200 4.90 -8.67 9.09
CA VAL A 200 6.30 -9.01 8.77
C VAL A 200 6.44 -9.69 7.41
N PRO A 201 5.63 -10.71 7.05
CA PRO A 201 5.68 -11.33 5.72
C PRO A 201 5.44 -10.31 4.60
N VAL A 202 4.48 -9.40 4.80
CA VAL A 202 4.16 -8.35 3.82
C VAL A 202 5.38 -7.46 3.56
N LEU A 203 6.09 -7.03 4.60
CA LEU A 203 7.31 -6.24 4.47
C LEU A 203 8.42 -6.98 3.69
N ILE A 204 8.63 -8.26 3.99
CA ILE A 204 9.66 -9.07 3.33
C ILE A 204 9.31 -9.26 1.84
N GLU A 205 8.08 -9.68 1.54
CA GLU A 205 7.60 -9.90 0.17
C GLU A 205 7.70 -8.61 -0.67
N ARG A 206 7.19 -7.50 -0.12
CA ARG A 206 7.17 -6.22 -0.84
C ARG A 206 8.55 -5.60 -1.03
N THR A 207 9.59 -6.06 -0.35
CA THR A 207 10.95 -5.58 -0.63
C THR A 207 11.41 -5.94 -2.05
N ALA A 208 10.99 -7.11 -2.56
CA ALA A 208 11.30 -7.56 -3.92
C ALA A 208 10.26 -7.10 -4.96
N LEU A 209 9.03 -6.81 -4.52
CA LEU A 209 7.88 -6.58 -5.39
C LEU A 209 7.29 -5.16 -5.22
N LEU A 210 8.06 -4.16 -5.62
CA LEU A 210 7.63 -2.75 -5.71
C LEU A 210 7.41 -2.34 -7.18
N PHE A 211 6.59 -1.33 -7.40
CA PHE A 211 6.43 -0.71 -8.70
C PHE A 211 7.74 -0.04 -9.16
N ASP A 212 8.08 -0.19 -10.44
CA ASP A 212 9.40 0.17 -10.97
C ASP A 212 9.54 1.69 -11.20
N ILE A 213 9.80 2.40 -10.10
CA ILE A 213 10.18 3.81 -10.08
C ILE A 213 11.43 3.92 -9.21
N PRO A 214 12.61 4.24 -9.77
CA PRO A 214 13.88 4.10 -9.04
C PRO A 214 13.94 4.84 -7.70
N SER A 215 13.49 6.10 -7.65
CA SER A 215 13.48 6.91 -6.43
C SER A 215 12.55 6.33 -5.35
N PHE A 216 11.37 5.85 -5.77
CA PHE A 216 10.40 5.21 -4.92
C PHE A 216 10.92 3.89 -4.35
N MET A 217 11.48 3.03 -5.20
CA MET A 217 12.00 1.73 -4.76
C MET A 217 13.10 1.89 -3.71
N THR A 218 14.05 2.81 -3.95
CA THR A 218 15.13 3.09 -2.99
C THR A 218 14.58 3.58 -1.66
N GLU A 219 13.69 4.58 -1.68
CA GLU A 219 13.14 5.16 -0.46
C GLU A 219 12.22 4.18 0.29
N MET A 220 11.37 3.44 -0.42
CA MET A 220 10.48 2.45 0.18
C MET A 220 11.24 1.30 0.82
N ARG A 221 12.27 0.77 0.17
CA ARG A 221 13.10 -0.30 0.75
C ARG A 221 13.83 0.17 1.99
N ARG A 222 14.28 1.44 2.00
CA ARG A 222 14.82 2.08 3.21
C ARG A 222 13.77 2.13 4.32
N VAL A 223 12.52 2.52 4.01
CA VAL A 223 11.42 2.50 4.99
C VAL A 223 11.14 1.10 5.50
N ILE A 224 10.97 0.12 4.61
CA ILE A 224 10.73 -1.28 4.98
C ILE A 224 11.80 -1.78 5.94
N ALA A 225 13.08 -1.54 5.61
CA ALA A 225 14.19 -1.94 6.46
C ALA A 225 14.13 -1.29 7.85
N GLN A 226 13.82 0.01 7.92
CA GLN A 226 13.63 0.71 9.19
C GLN A 226 12.47 0.15 10.02
N GLN A 227 11.35 -0.21 9.38
CA GLN A 227 10.21 -0.79 10.07
C GLN A 227 10.50 -2.21 10.56
N LEU A 228 11.13 -3.06 9.75
CA LEU A 228 11.58 -4.39 10.17
C LEU A 228 12.52 -4.31 11.38
N LEU A 229 13.48 -3.37 11.37
CA LEU A 229 14.35 -3.12 12.53
C LEU A 229 13.57 -2.70 13.77
N ALA A 230 12.62 -1.77 13.63
CA ALA A 230 11.80 -1.30 14.75
C ALA A 230 10.94 -2.42 15.33
N ILE A 231 10.30 -3.21 14.45
CA ILE A 231 9.50 -4.40 14.82
C ILE A 231 10.35 -5.39 15.59
N PHE A 232 11.51 -5.79 15.05
CA PHE A 232 12.36 -6.80 15.68
C PHE A 232 13.07 -6.29 16.94
N SER A 233 13.24 -4.97 17.09
CA SER A 233 13.73 -4.39 18.34
C SER A 233 12.65 -4.41 19.42
N LEU A 234 11.38 -4.19 19.04
CA LEU A 234 10.24 -4.20 19.96
C LEU A 234 9.77 -5.62 20.30
N PHE A 235 9.86 -6.55 19.35
CA PHE A 235 9.44 -7.95 19.45
C PHE A 235 10.54 -8.89 18.95
N PRO A 236 11.63 -9.10 19.72
CA PRO A 236 12.76 -9.93 19.29
C PRO A 236 12.39 -11.37 18.95
N GLN A 237 11.33 -11.92 19.55
CA GLN A 237 10.82 -13.26 19.26
C GLN A 237 10.43 -13.46 17.80
N LEU A 238 9.92 -12.41 17.13
CA LEU A 238 9.49 -12.49 15.74
C LEU A 238 10.65 -12.80 14.79
N VAL A 239 11.89 -12.50 15.18
CA VAL A 239 13.03 -12.85 14.33
C VAL A 239 13.26 -14.36 14.30
N VAL A 240 12.97 -15.05 15.41
CA VAL A 240 13.03 -16.51 15.46
C VAL A 240 11.89 -17.08 14.62
N ASP A 241 10.68 -16.54 14.80
CA ASP A 241 9.47 -17.00 14.10
C ASP A 241 9.62 -16.88 12.57
N TYR A 242 10.21 -15.78 12.09
CA TYR A 242 10.41 -15.50 10.65
C TYR A 242 11.83 -15.80 10.16
N CYS A 243 12.65 -16.52 10.93
CA CYS A 243 14.06 -16.76 10.60
C CYS A 243 14.23 -17.41 9.21
N ARG A 244 13.35 -18.35 8.86
CA ARG A 244 13.37 -19.04 7.57
C ARG A 244 13.17 -18.06 6.41
N ASP A 245 12.14 -17.22 6.51
CA ASP A 245 11.78 -16.25 5.45
C ASP A 245 12.87 -15.17 5.31
N ILE A 246 13.46 -14.75 6.43
CA ILE A 246 14.61 -13.84 6.46
C ILE A 246 15.81 -14.49 5.75
N ILE A 247 16.14 -15.74 6.05
CA ILE A 247 17.25 -16.46 5.40
C ILE A 247 16.98 -16.63 3.90
N GLU A 248 15.77 -16.97 3.50
CA GLU A 248 15.39 -17.11 2.09
C GLU A 248 15.56 -15.79 1.34
N TYR A 249 15.11 -14.68 1.93
CA TYR A 249 15.34 -13.34 1.40
C TYR A 249 16.85 -13.04 1.25
N LEU A 250 17.66 -13.37 2.26
CA LEU A 250 19.12 -13.13 2.25
C LEU A 250 19.90 -14.03 1.29
N ARG A 251 19.36 -15.19 0.90
CA ARG A 251 19.98 -16.08 -0.10
C ARG A 251 19.85 -15.53 -1.52
N THR A 252 18.89 -14.66 -1.76
CA THR A 252 18.65 -14.08 -3.08
C THR A 252 19.64 -12.95 -3.36
N LEU A 253 20.68 -13.22 -4.15
CA LEU A 253 21.76 -12.26 -4.47
C LEU A 253 21.27 -10.94 -5.09
N ARG A 254 20.09 -10.94 -5.76
CA ARG A 254 19.48 -9.70 -6.28
C ARG A 254 19.16 -8.71 -5.15
N ASN A 255 18.88 -9.20 -3.95
CA ASN A 255 18.60 -8.38 -2.77
C ASN A 255 19.86 -7.73 -2.19
N LEU A 256 21.06 -8.16 -2.60
CA LEU A 256 22.35 -7.54 -2.25
C LEU A 256 22.69 -6.33 -3.15
N THR A 257 21.97 -6.14 -4.26
CA THR A 257 22.22 -5.01 -5.16
C THR A 257 21.83 -3.67 -4.50
N GLN A 258 22.35 -2.54 -5.01
CA GLN A 258 22.19 -1.19 -4.44
C GLN A 258 20.77 -0.84 -3.98
N ALA A 259 19.76 -1.42 -4.62
CA ALA A 259 18.38 -1.14 -4.31
C ALA A 259 17.87 -1.91 -3.06
N GLY A 260 18.37 -3.13 -2.78
CA GLY A 260 18.00 -3.97 -1.62
C GLY A 260 19.02 -3.99 -0.47
N GLU A 261 20.21 -3.41 -0.69
CA GLU A 261 21.35 -3.44 0.24
C GLU A 261 21.00 -2.98 1.66
N HIS A 262 20.22 -1.91 1.81
CA HIS A 262 19.82 -1.43 3.14
C HIS A 262 19.02 -2.48 3.93
N CYS A 263 18.04 -3.13 3.29
CA CYS A 263 17.25 -4.17 3.94
C CYS A 263 18.12 -5.41 4.22
N TYR A 264 18.98 -5.78 3.27
CA TYR A 264 19.93 -6.88 3.41
C TYR A 264 20.87 -6.70 4.61
N VAL A 265 21.60 -5.58 4.66
CA VAL A 265 22.56 -5.28 5.73
C VAL A 265 21.87 -5.25 7.08
N HIS A 266 20.70 -4.61 7.17
CA HIS A 266 19.95 -4.54 8.42
C HIS A 266 19.47 -5.91 8.91
N LEU A 267 18.94 -6.76 8.03
CA LEU A 267 18.54 -8.13 8.38
C LEU A 267 19.74 -8.99 8.80
N VAL A 268 20.88 -8.88 8.10
CA VAL A 268 22.12 -9.56 8.49
C VAL A 268 22.59 -9.08 9.87
N CYS A 269 22.59 -7.78 10.14
CA CYS A 269 22.95 -7.25 11.46
C CYS A 269 22.03 -7.77 12.57
N MET A 270 20.72 -7.90 12.30
CA MET A 270 19.76 -8.43 13.28
C MET A 270 20.00 -9.90 13.59
N LEU A 271 20.24 -10.73 12.56
CA LEU A 271 20.60 -12.15 12.76
C LEU A 271 21.91 -12.30 13.55
N HIS A 272 22.91 -11.44 13.30
CA HIS A 272 24.14 -11.44 14.08
C HIS A 272 23.89 -11.06 15.55
N LYS A 273 23.09 -10.02 15.82
CA LYS A 273 22.75 -9.62 17.19
C LYS A 273 22.04 -10.75 17.96
N LEU A 274 21.13 -11.48 17.31
CA LEU A 274 20.47 -12.63 17.94
C LEU A 274 21.42 -13.77 18.22
N ARG A 275 22.32 -14.10 17.29
CA ARG A 275 23.39 -15.07 17.57
C ARG A 275 24.22 -14.66 18.78
N CYS A 276 24.59 -13.38 18.90
CA CYS A 276 25.30 -12.88 20.07
C CYS A 276 24.47 -13.02 21.36
N ILE A 277 23.17 -12.74 21.33
CA ILE A 277 22.26 -12.91 22.48
C ILE A 277 22.13 -14.39 22.86
N HIS A 278 21.97 -15.30 21.89
CA HIS A 278 21.92 -16.75 22.12
C HIS A 278 23.24 -17.30 22.68
N LEU A 279 24.38 -16.80 22.20
CA LEU A 279 25.71 -17.14 22.73
C LEU A 279 25.93 -16.60 24.16
N LEU A 280 25.32 -15.47 24.51
CA LEU A 280 25.39 -14.88 25.86
C LEU A 280 24.39 -15.50 26.85
N CYS A 281 23.24 -16.01 26.38
CA CYS A 281 22.19 -16.58 27.22
C CYS A 281 22.20 -18.11 27.34
N GLY A 282 23.07 -18.83 26.61
CA GLY A 282 23.33 -20.26 26.84
C GLY A 282 22.15 -21.22 26.57
N VAL A 283 21.16 -20.83 25.78
CA VAL A 283 19.98 -21.68 25.48
C VAL A 283 20.11 -22.29 24.06
N VAL A 284 20.45 -23.58 24.06
CA VAL A 284 20.29 -24.68 23.08
C VAL A 284 20.50 -24.39 21.58
N PRO A 285 21.39 -25.15 20.89
CA PRO A 285 21.59 -25.09 19.45
C PRO A 285 20.58 -25.97 18.71
N ASN A 286 19.98 -25.48 17.62
CA ASN A 286 19.59 -26.24 16.39
C ASN A 286 18.68 -25.41 15.46
N CYS A 287 19.13 -24.22 15.06
CA CYS A 287 18.55 -23.50 13.93
C CYS A 287 19.67 -22.86 13.11
N ILE A 288 20.49 -23.70 12.48
CA ILE A 288 21.35 -23.36 11.33
C ILE A 288 21.32 -24.56 10.39
#